data_AF-A0A3D1JF59-F1
#
_entry.id   AF-A0A3D1JF59-F1
#
_cell.length_a   1.000
_cell.length_b   1.000
_cell.length_c   1.000
_cell.angle_alpha   90.00
_cell.angle_beta   90.00
_cell.angle_gamma   90.00
#
_symmetry.space_group_name_H-M   'P 1'
#
loop_
_entity.id
_entity.type
_entity.pdbx_description
1 polymer ?
#
loop_
_entity_poly.entity_id
_entity_poly.type
_entity_poly.pdbx_seq_one_letter_code
_entity_poly.pdbx_strand_id
1 'polypeptide(L)'
;MRGTPVARSWVVWMRNGVIAVDWGDGVFVDILSNQFFEASQAEVSHRAPDADLDWLRSIGRVEDYDVNNVYFIQLPEPRRL
;
A
#
# COMPACT_ATOMS: atom_id res chain seq x y z
N MET A 1 -15.10 2.28 -12.65
CA MET A 1 -14.37 1.02 -12.40
C MET A 1 -13.91 1.11 -10.96
N ARG A 2 -14.15 0.12 -10.09
CA ARG A 2 -13.62 0.15 -8.73
C ARG A 2 -12.16 -0.32 -8.77
N GLY A 3 -11.23 0.44 -8.22
CA GLY A 3 -9.82 0.10 -8.09
C GLY A 3 -9.62 -1.26 -7.40
N THR A 4 -8.41 -1.80 -7.49
CA THR A 4 -8.07 -3.10 -6.88
C THR A 4 -8.22 -3.00 -5.37
N PRO A 5 -9.13 -3.76 -4.74
CA PRO A 5 -9.33 -3.72 -3.31
C PRO A 5 -8.17 -4.40 -2.60
N VAL A 6 -7.63 -3.71 -1.61
CA VAL A 6 -6.57 -4.21 -0.74
C VAL A 6 -6.99 -4.05 0.70
N ALA A 7 -6.73 -5.07 1.53
CA ALA A 7 -6.98 -4.98 2.96
C ALA A 7 -6.25 -3.76 3.54
N ARG A 8 -7.00 -2.86 4.16
CA ARG A 8 -6.46 -1.62 4.71
C ARG A 8 -5.32 -1.84 5.71
N SER A 9 -5.36 -2.97 6.43
CA SER A 9 -4.31 -3.39 7.35
C SER A 9 -2.95 -3.64 6.70
N TRP A 10 -2.88 -3.80 5.37
CA TRP A 10 -1.65 -4.05 4.63
C TRP A 10 -0.98 -2.76 4.14
N VAL A 11 -1.65 -1.60 4.24
CA VAL A 11 -1.07 -0.32 3.84
C VAL A 11 -0.28 0.25 5.02
N VAL A 12 1.03 0.41 4.84
CA VAL A 12 1.97 0.70 5.92
C VAL A 12 2.98 1.78 5.52
N TRP A 13 3.47 2.49 6.52
CA TRP A 13 4.70 3.27 6.41
C TRP A 13 5.87 2.43 6.90
N MET A 14 6.92 2.41 6.09
CA MET A 14 8.23 1.89 6.44
C MET A 14 9.02 2.94 7.22
N ARG A 15 9.93 2.50 8.10
CA ARG A 15 10.81 3.39 8.90
C ARG A 15 11.71 4.29 8.06
N ASN A 16 11.97 3.90 6.81
CA ASN A 16 12.75 4.68 5.84
C ASN A 16 11.91 5.76 5.11
N GLY A 17 10.63 5.93 5.44
CA GLY A 17 9.77 6.94 4.83
C GLY A 17 9.15 6.52 3.49
N VAL A 18 9.04 5.21 3.22
CA VAL A 18 8.27 4.69 2.08
C VAL A 18 6.88 4.28 2.56
N ILE A 19 5.84 4.71 1.85
CA ILE A 19 4.49 4.17 2.03
C ILE A 19 4.30 2.99 1.08
N ALA A 20 3.96 1.83 1.63
CA ALA A 20 3.98 0.57 0.92
C ALA A 20 2.75 -0.27 1.22
N VAL A 21 2.54 -1.26 0.37
CA VAL A 21 1.62 -2.35 0.65
C VAL A 21 2.40 -3.61 0.96
N ASP A 22 2.10 -4.22 2.11
CA ASP A 22 2.67 -5.48 2.57
C ASP A 22 1.99 -6.68 1.89
N TRP A 23 2.69 -7.31 0.95
CA TRP A 23 2.22 -8.48 0.21
C TRP A 23 2.52 -9.81 0.90
N GLY A 24 3.06 -9.78 2.12
CA GLY A 24 3.50 -10.97 2.83
C GLY A 24 4.84 -11.50 2.32
N ASP A 25 5.36 -12.53 3.00
CA ASP A 25 6.61 -13.21 2.67
C ASP A 25 7.84 -12.28 2.49
N GLY A 26 7.84 -11.14 3.18
CA GLY A 26 8.91 -10.14 3.12
C GLY A 26 8.89 -9.27 1.85
N VAL A 27 7.83 -9.37 1.04
CA VAL A 27 7.66 -8.60 -0.20
C VAL A 27 6.71 -7.44 0.05
N PHE A 28 7.14 -6.25 -0.35
CA PHE A 28 6.37 -5.02 -0.26
C PHE A 28 6.30 -4.35 -1.63
N VAL A 29 5.27 -3.53 -1.83
CA VAL A 29 5.14 -2.67 -3.02
C VAL A 29 5.14 -1.22 -2.58
N ASP A 30 6.10 -0.44 -3.07
CA ASP A 30 6.06 1.01 -2.92
C ASP A 30 4.90 1.56 -3.78
N ILE A 31 3.94 2.21 -3.12
CA ILE A 31 2.71 2.71 -3.72
C ILE A 31 3.00 3.83 -4.72
N LEU A 32 4.06 4.61 -4.49
CA LEU A 32 4.39 5.77 -5.32
C LEU A 32 5.13 5.37 -6.58
N SER A 33 6.03 4.39 -6.50
CA SER A 33 6.84 3.94 -7.63
C SER A 33 6.27 2.69 -8.34
N ASN A 34 5.32 1.98 -7.72
CA ASN A 34 4.85 0.67 -8.16
C ASN A 34 5.99 -0.37 -8.28
N GLN A 35 7.04 -0.23 -7.48
CA GLN A 35 8.16 -1.19 -7.45
C GLN A 35 8.06 -2.12 -6.24
N PHE A 36 8.35 -3.39 -6.49
CA PHE A 36 8.53 -4.36 -5.43
C PHE A 36 9.87 -4.16 -4.74
N PHE A 37 9.90 -4.36 -3.43
CA PHE A 37 11.12 -4.41 -2.66
C PHE A 37 10.99 -5.44 -1.54
N GLU A 38 12.13 -5.94 -1.09
CA GLU A 38 12.21 -6.83 0.07
C GLU A 38 12.40 -6.00 1.34
N ALA A 39 11.67 -6.35 2.39
CA ALA A 39 11.85 -5.77 3.72
C ALA A 39 11.34 -6.74 4.79
N SER A 40 11.71 -6.48 6.03
CA SER A 40 11.20 -7.19 7.20
C SER A 40 10.05 -6.45 7.86
N GLN A 41 9.20 -7.18 8.58
CA GLN A 41 8.14 -6.58 9.41
C GLN A 41 8.67 -5.65 10.50
N ALA A 42 9.92 -5.84 10.95
CA ALA A 42 10.55 -4.96 11.94
C ALA A 42 10.82 -3.53 11.39
N GLU A 43 10.90 -3.41 10.06
CA GLU A 43 11.11 -2.14 9.35
C GLU A 43 9.79 -1.39 9.11
N VAL A 44 8.64 -2.00 9.40
CA VAL A 44 7.35 -1.30 9.41
C VAL A 44 7.33 -0.35 10.61
N SER A 45 6.97 0.91 10.34
CA SER A 45 6.77 1.94 11.35
C SER A 45 5.36 1.87 11.94
N HIS A 46 4.34 1.99 11.09
CA HIS A 46 2.93 1.96 11.45
C HIS A 46 2.05 1.75 10.21
N ARG A 47 0.75 1.50 10.43
CA ARG A 47 -0.26 1.46 9.36
C ARG A 47 -0.64 2.88 8.92
N ALA A 48 -1.01 3.05 7.66
CA ALA A 48 -1.45 4.34 7.12
C ALA A 48 -2.77 4.82 7.78
N PRO A 49 -2.78 5.95 8.52
CA PRO A 49 -4.00 6.64 8.94
C PRO A 49 -4.84 7.19 7.77
N ASP A 50 -6.08 7.60 8.04
CA ASP A 50 -6.98 8.22 7.05
C ASP A 50 -6.33 9.38 6.29
N ALA A 51 -5.58 10.24 6.99
CA ALA A 51 -4.90 11.39 6.39
C ALA A 51 -3.92 11.00 5.26
N ASP A 52 -3.26 9.85 5.38
CA ASP A 52 -2.35 9.35 4.34
C ASP A 52 -3.13 8.78 3.16
N LEU A 53 -4.26 8.12 3.42
CA LEU A 53 -5.14 7.60 2.37
C LEU A 53 -5.83 8.75 1.61
N ASP A 54 -6.22 9.81 2.31
CA ASP A 54 -6.71 11.05 1.70
C ASP A 54 -5.65 11.70 0.82
N TRP A 55 -4.39 11.73 1.29
CA TRP A 55 -3.27 12.20 0.48
C TRP A 55 -3.05 11.33 -0.76
N LEU A 56 -2.98 10.00 -0.61
CA LEU A 56 -2.86 9.04 -1.73
C LEU A 56 -4.01 9.20 -2.74
N ARG A 57 -5.22 9.50 -2.27
CA ARG A 57 -6.38 9.81 -3.12
C ARG A 57 -6.18 11.11 -3.88
N SER A 58 -5.73 12.16 -3.21
CA SER A 58 -5.49 13.48 -3.84
C SER A 58 -4.43 13.44 -4.94
N ILE A 59 -3.45 12.53 -4.85
CA ILE A 59 -2.41 12.35 -5.87
C ILE A 59 -2.75 11.25 -6.90
N GLY A 60 -3.96 10.67 -6.84
CA GLY A 60 -4.43 9.70 -7.83
C GLY A 60 -3.78 8.31 -7.72
N ARG A 61 -3.38 7.88 -6.53
CA ARG A 61 -2.95 6.49 -6.26
C ARG A 61 -4.08 5.61 -5.74
N VAL A 62 -4.98 6.21 -4.96
CA VAL A 62 -6.17 5.56 -4.39
C VAL A 62 -7.43 6.20 -4.98
N GLU A 63 -8.42 5.40 -5.34
CA GLU A 63 -9.73 5.88 -5.78
C GLU A 63 -10.62 6.23 -4.57
N ASP A 64 -10.68 5.32 -3.60
CA ASP A 64 -11.46 5.45 -2.36
C ASP A 64 -10.93 4.50 -1.28
N TYR A 65 -11.47 4.59 -0.06
CA TYR A 65 -11.22 3.61 1.01
C TYR A 65 -12.39 3.53 1.98
N ASP A 66 -12.49 2.42 2.69
CA ASP A 66 -13.42 2.23 3.80
C ASP A 66 -12.70 1.70 5.05
N VAL A 67 -13.47 1.21 6.02
CA VAL A 67 -12.92 0.64 7.27
C VAL A 67 -12.08 -0.63 7.04
N ASN A 68 -12.33 -1.35 5.94
CA ASN A 68 -11.72 -2.64 5.63
C ASN A 68 -10.75 -2.59 4.44
N ASN A 69 -10.99 -1.72 3.46
CA ASN A 69 -10.33 -1.75 2.16
C ASN A 69 -9.78 -0.39 1.73
N VAL A 70 -8.70 -0.42 0.96
CA VAL A 70 -8.21 0.68 0.14
C VAL A 70 -8.30 0.25 -1.32
N TYR A 71 -8.91 1.08 -2.16
CA TYR A 71 -9.14 0.77 -3.58
C TYR A 71 -8.08 1.49 -4.42
N PHE A 72 -7.02 0.77 -4.79
CA PHE A 72 -5.91 1.35 -5.56
C PHE A 72 -6.23 1.46 -7.06
N ILE A 73 -5.90 2.59 -7.68
CA ILE A 73 -6.13 2.81 -9.12
C ILE A 73 -5.26 1.87 -9.95
N GLN A 74 -4.00 1.71 -9.54
CA GLN A 74 -3.07 0.78 -10.14
C GLN A 74 -2.15 0.25 -9.05
N LEU A 75 -2.05 -1.08 -8.97
CA LEU A 75 -1.13 -1.76 -8.08
C LEU A 75 -0.60 -3.00 -8.82
N PRO A 76 0.71 -3.20 -8.89
CA PRO A 76 1.27 -4.38 -9.54
C PRO A 76 0.88 -5.64 -8.78
N GLU A 77 0.45 -6.66 -9.52
CA GLU A 77 0.24 -7.98 -8.96
C GLU A 77 1.60 -8.69 -8.85
N PRO A 78 1.91 -9.33 -7.71
CA PRO A 78 3.11 -10.15 -7.60
C PRO A 78 2.98 -11.29 -8.62
N ARG A 79 3.97 -11.43 -9.51
CA ARG A 79 4.00 -12.56 -10.44
C ARG A 79 4.09 -13.84 -9.60
N ARG A 80 3.06 -14.66 -9.62
CA ARG A 80 3.19 -16.06 -9.19
C ARG A 80 4.18 -16.71 -10.14
N LEU A 81 5.30 -17.19 -9.60
CA LEU A 81 6.17 -18.15 -10.28
C LEU A 81 5.52 -19.53 -10.29
#